data_AF-A0A3M1KRD3-F1
#
_entry.id   AF-A0A3M1KRD3-F1
#
_cell.length_a   1.000
_cell.length_b   1.000
_cell.length_c   1.000
_cell.angle_alpha   90.00
_cell.angle_beta   90.00
_cell.angle_gamma   90.00
#
_symmetry.space_group_name_H-M   'P 1'
#
loop_
_entity.id
_entity.type
_entity.pdbx_description
1 polymer ?
#
loop_
_entity_poly.entity_id
_entity_poly.type
_entity_poly.pdbx_seq_one_letter_code
_entity_poly.pdbx_strand_id
1 'polypeptide(L)' 'MAGKMAECDGGGPLPGTQYAGFQEFTGRLTGEYFDHGDPPWRWYLMVDLVRKPDNYEQDSVWCEAGSIYLVDE' A
#
# COMPACT_ATOMS: atom_id res chain seq x y z
N MET A 1 -12.99 -0.51 5.83
CA MET A 1 -12.04 -1.28 5.02
C MET A 1 -11.29 -2.36 5.80
N ALA A 2 -11.26 -2.32 7.13
CA ALA A 2 -10.59 -3.34 7.94
C ALA A 2 -10.95 -4.79 7.55
N GLY A 3 -9.94 -5.66 7.49
CA GLY A 3 -10.05 -7.08 7.21
C GLY A 3 -10.26 -7.46 5.74
N LYS A 4 -10.49 -6.48 4.84
CA LYS A 4 -10.71 -6.74 3.42
C LYS A 4 -9.40 -7.00 2.69
N MET A 5 -9.43 -7.93 1.73
CA MET A 5 -8.37 -8.08 0.74
C MET A 5 -8.48 -6.95 -0.28
N ALA A 6 -7.35 -6.37 -0.64
CA ALA A 6 -7.27 -5.28 -1.59
C ALA A 6 -5.97 -5.34 -2.40
N GLU A 7 -6.04 -4.78 -3.59
CA GLU A 7 -4.89 -4.37 -4.40
C GLU A 7 -4.65 -2.89 -4.17
N CYS A 8 -3.38 -2.48 -4.18
CA CYS A 8 -3.05 -1.06 -4.22
C CYS A 8 -1.75 -0.79 -4.95
N ASP A 9 -1.66 0.41 -5.53
CA ASP A 9 -0.39 0.96 -5.95
C ASP A 9 0.24 1.69 -4.74
N GLY A 10 1.16 1.01 -4.08
CA GLY A 10 1.84 1.50 -2.88
C GLY A 10 3.10 2.29 -3.22
N GLY A 11 3.49 3.18 -2.31
CA GLY A 11 4.79 3.87 -2.36
C GLY A 11 5.88 2.97 -1.80
N GLY A 12 6.62 2.29 -2.67
CA GLY A 12 7.80 1.50 -2.29
C GLY A 12 9.10 2.16 -2.76
N PRO A 13 10.23 1.99 -2.05
CA PRO A 13 11.51 2.45 -2.55
C PRO A 13 11.83 1.76 -3.89
N LEU A 14 12.19 2.54 -4.91
CA LEU A 14 12.66 1.99 -6.18
C LEU A 14 14.12 1.55 -6.03
N PRO A 15 14.46 0.27 -6.33
CA PRO A 15 15.81 -0.24 -6.17
C PRO A 15 16.86 0.62 -6.87
N GLY A 16 17.91 1.00 -6.14
CA GLY A 16 19.02 1.79 -6.67
C GLY A 16 18.71 3.29 -6.86
N THR A 17 17.58 3.79 -6.36
CA THR A 17 17.25 5.23 -6.41
C THR A 17 16.83 5.76 -5.05
N GLN A 18 16.79 7.09 -4.93
CA GLN A 18 16.25 7.80 -3.76
C GLN A 18 14.72 8.01 -3.85
N TYR A 19 14.08 7.51 -4.91
CA TYR A 19 12.69 7.77 -5.22
C TYR A 19 11.80 6.61 -4.75
N ALA A 20 10.59 6.96 -4.31
CA ALA A 20 9.50 6.00 -4.18
C ALA A 20 8.79 5.90 -5.53
N GLY A 21 8.45 4.69 -5.94
CA GLY A 21 7.72 4.42 -7.18
C GLY A 21 6.41 3.72 -6.88
N PHE A 22 5.48 3.86 -7.82
CA PHE A 22 4.25 3.07 -7.83
C PHE A 22 4.61 1.61 -8.09
N GLN A 23 4.34 0.77 -7.09
CA GLN A 23 4.52 -0.66 -7.15
C GLN A 23 3.20 -1.33 -6.75
N GLU A 24 2.85 -2.41 -7.43
CA GLU A 24 1.62 -3.16 -7.15
C GLU A 24 1.79 -4.03 -5.90
N PHE A 25 0.85 -3.90 -4.98
CA PHE A 25 0.73 -4.75 -3.79
C PHE A 25 -0.65 -5.38 -3.73
N THR A 26 -0.72 -6.57 -3.14
CA THR A 26 -1.98 -7.22 -2.75
C THR A 26 -1.85 -7.73 -1.33
N GLY A 27 -2.83 -7.46 -0.48
CA GLY A 27 -2.80 -7.84 0.93
C GLY A 27 -4.09 -7.48 1.66
N ARG A 28 -4.04 -7.52 2.99
CA ARG A 28 -5.18 -7.26 3.87
C ARG A 28 -5.08 -5.87 4.51
N LEU A 29 -6.15 -5.09 4.41
CA LEU A 29 -6.21 -3.77 5.06
C LEU A 29 -6.47 -3.91 6.55
N THR A 30 -5.66 -3.27 7.40
CA THR A 30 -5.86 -3.33 8.87
C THR A 30 -7.01 -2.45 9.34
N GLY A 31 -7.31 -1.39 8.57
CA GLY A 31 -8.24 -0.33 8.96
C GLY A 31 -7.58 0.87 9.64
N GLU A 32 -6.29 0.75 9.99
CA GLU A 32 -5.48 1.90 10.40
C GLU A 32 -5.28 2.84 9.22
N TYR A 33 -5.29 4.14 9.52
CA TYR A 33 -5.03 5.17 8.53
C TYR A 33 -4.29 6.35 9.15
N PHE A 34 -3.58 7.10 8.31
CA PHE A 34 -3.08 8.43 8.65
C PHE A 34 -3.22 9.36 7.45
N ASP A 35 -3.31 10.67 7.73
CA ASP A 35 -3.41 11.69 6.69
C ASP A 35 -2.04 12.40 6.59
N HIS A 36 -1.40 12.36 5.41
CA HIS A 36 -0.06 12.92 5.17
C HIS A 36 0.13 13.35 3.71
N GLY A 37 0.94 14.40 3.51
CA GLY A 37 1.14 15.07 2.24
C GLY A 37 0.76 16.55 2.30
N ASP A 38 0.97 17.26 1.20
CA ASP A 38 0.51 18.64 1.02
C ASP A 38 -0.04 18.82 -0.42
N PRO A 39 -1.38 18.85 -0.61
CA PRO A 39 -2.42 18.65 0.41
C PRO A 39 -2.40 17.23 1.01
N PRO A 40 -2.96 17.01 2.21
CA PRO A 40 -2.88 15.70 2.85
C PRO A 40 -3.73 14.66 2.11
N TRP A 41 -3.10 13.53 1.75
CA TRP A 41 -3.79 12.33 1.29
C TRP A 41 -4.00 11.37 2.44
N ARG A 42 -5.05 10.53 2.35
CA ARG A 42 -5.30 9.48 3.33
C ARG A 42 -4.58 8.21 2.91
N TRP A 43 -3.86 7.61 3.85
CA TRP A 43 -3.10 6.38 3.66
C TRP A 43 -3.67 5.28 4.56
N TYR A 44 -3.84 4.07 4.05
CA TYR A 44 -4.28 2.89 4.81
C TYR A 44 -3.17 1.85 4.88
N LEU A 45 -3.03 1.19 6.03
CA LEU A 45 -2.04 0.14 6.21
C LEU A 45 -2.54 -1.18 5.63
N MET A 46 -1.74 -1.76 4.75
CA MET A 46 -1.91 -3.10 4.21
C MET A 46 -0.82 -4.02 4.78
N VAL A 47 -1.24 -5.17 5.28
CA VAL A 47 -0.40 -6.24 5.84
C VAL A 47 -0.71 -7.57 5.14
N ASP A 48 -0.10 -8.66 5.60
CA ASP A 48 -0.30 -10.00 5.03
C ASP A 48 -0.13 -9.99 3.50
N LEU A 49 0.96 -9.37 3.03
CA LEU A 49 1.21 -9.12 1.61
C LEU A 49 1.36 -10.44 0.86
N VAL A 50 0.39 -10.74 -0.01
CA VAL A 50 0.38 -11.93 -0.88
C VAL A 50 1.01 -11.65 -2.24
N ARG A 51 1.05 -10.37 -2.66
CA ARG A 51 1.80 -9.89 -3.82
C ARG A 51 2.60 -8.67 -3.39
N LYS A 52 3.92 -8.72 -3.57
CA LYS A 52 4.84 -7.61 -3.37
C LYS A 52 6.04 -7.75 -4.33
N PRO A 53 6.76 -6.66 -4.65
CA PRO A 53 7.99 -6.74 -5.43
C PRO A 53 9.04 -7.63 -4.77
N ASP A 54 9.87 -8.31 -5.57
CA ASP A 54 10.85 -9.30 -5.07
C ASP A 54 11.84 -8.74 -4.04
N ASN A 55 12.16 -7.45 -4.12
CA ASN A 55 13.10 -6.76 -3.22
C ASN A 55 12.39 -5.92 -2.14
N TYR A 56 11.08 -6.10 -1.95
CA TYR A 56 10.34 -5.41 -0.90
C TYR A 56 10.46 -6.18 0.42
N GLU A 57 11.37 -5.72 1.28
CA GLU A 57 11.75 -6.40 2.52
C GLU A 57 10.69 -6.27 3.63
N GLN A 58 9.84 -5.24 3.55
CA GLN A 58 8.83 -4.97 4.57
C GLN A 58 7.64 -5.94 4.45
N ASP A 59 6.99 -6.19 5.58
CA ASP A 59 5.81 -7.05 5.68
C ASP A 59 4.49 -6.27 5.56
N SER A 60 4.58 -4.94 5.40
CA SER A 60 3.44 -4.04 5.31
C SER A 60 3.75 -2.86 4.41
N VAL A 61 2.73 -2.31 3.76
CA VAL A 61 2.82 -1.11 2.92
C VAL A 61 1.69 -0.14 3.25
N TRP A 62 1.95 1.15 3.08
CA TRP A 62 0.93 2.19 3.14
C TRP A 62 0.40 2.49 1.73
N CYS A 63 -0.90 2.35 1.57
CA CYS A 63 -1.61 2.57 0.31
C CYS A 63 -2.39 3.87 0.37
N GLU A 64 -2.27 4.73 -0.64
CA GLU A 64 -3.12 5.91 -0.77
C GLU A 64 -4.58 5.50 -1.04
N ALA A 65 -5.54 6.20 -0.45
CA ALA A 65 -6.96 5.87 -0.47
C ALA A 65 -7.55 5.74 -1.89
N GLY A 66 -7.16 6.62 -2.81
CA GLY A 66 -7.58 6.61 -4.22
C GLY A 66 -6.94 5.50 -5.06
N SER A 67 -5.92 4.82 -4.55
CA SER A 67 -5.23 3.71 -5.22
C SER A 67 -5.61 2.33 -4.68
N ILE A 68 -6.63 2.22 -3.82
CA ILE A 68 -7.08 0.94 -3.24
C ILE A 68 -8.26 0.38 -4.02
N TYR A 69 -8.15 -0.88 -4.44
CA TYR A 69 -9.18 -1.65 -5.12
C TYR A 69 -9.48 -2.92 -4.33
N LEU A 70 -10.74 -3.16 -3.96
CA LEU A 70 -11.12 -4.35 -3.20
C LEU A 70 -11.19 -5.57 -4.14
N VAL A 71 -10.58 -6.69 -3.73
CA VAL A 71 -10.50 -7.90 -4.58
C VAL A 71 -11.82 -8.70 -4.58
N ASP A 72 -12.61 -8.60 -3.51
CA ASP A 72 -13.88 -9.33 -3.31
C ASP A 72 -15.12 -8.43 -3.52
N GLU A 73 -15.15 -7.58 -4.54
CA GLU A 73 -16.36 -6.83 -4.92
C GLU A 73 -17.09 -7.44 -6.12
#